data_AF-A0A699UGX4-F1
#
_entry.id   AF-A0A699UGX4-F1
#
_cell.length_a   1.000
_cell.length_b   1.000
_cell.length_c   1.000
_cell.angle_alpha   90.00
_cell.angle_beta   90.00
_cell.angle_gamma   90.00
#
_symmetry.space_group_name_H-M   'P 1'
#
loop_
_entity.id
_entity.type
_entity.pdbx_description
1 polymer ?
#
loop_
_entity_poly.entity_id
_entity_poly.type
_entity_poly.pdbx_seq_one_letter_code
_entity_poly.pdbx_strand_id
1 'polypeptide(L)'
;MRQMRWLELLSDYECEIKYHPGKANVVADALSRKERLMPRRARTMSMTIQSGLKAKIIEAQKEAVKDLKAPSEGLQGLDAQFESKEDGAVYFVGRIWVPSTGGIRKIILDEAHAS
;
A
#
# COMPACT_ATOMS: atom_id res chain seq x y z
N MET A 1 -21.37 4.47 2.81
CA MET A 1 -21.65 3.64 4.01
C MET A 1 -21.12 4.20 5.32
N ARG A 2 -19.93 4.83 5.41
CA ARG A 2 -19.41 5.31 6.72
C ARG A 2 -20.23 6.44 7.35
N GLN A 3 -20.76 7.38 6.57
CA GLN A 3 -21.54 8.52 7.09
C GLN A 3 -22.87 8.10 7.72
N MET A 4 -23.58 7.12 7.15
CA MET A 4 -24.86 6.61 7.67
C MET A 4 -24.71 5.99 9.08
N ARG A 5 -23.61 5.28 9.34
CA ARG A 5 -23.35 4.71 10.68
C ARG A 5 -23.12 5.77 11.75
N TRP A 6 -22.59 6.94 11.39
CA TRP A 6 -22.42 8.05 12.33
C TRP A 6 -23.73 8.76 12.63
N LEU A 7 -24.69 8.78 11.69
CA LEU A 7 -25.99 9.41 11.91
C LEU A 7 -26.82 8.71 13.00
N GLU A 8 -26.82 7.38 13.02
CA GLU A 8 -27.49 6.61 14.09
C GLU A 8 -26.87 6.90 15.46
N LEU A 9 -25.54 6.99 15.55
CA LEU A 9 -24.87 7.34 16.80
C LEU A 9 -25.18 8.78 17.22
N LEU A 10 -25.19 9.72 16.29
CA LEU A 10 -25.46 11.13 16.59
C LEU A 10 -26.92 11.36 16.95
N SER A 11 -27.88 10.55 16.48
CA SER A 11 -29.28 10.70 16.86
C SER A 11 -29.56 10.41 18.33
N ASP A 12 -28.68 9.65 19.00
CA ASP A 12 -28.79 9.37 20.43
C ASP A 12 -28.35 10.55 21.31
N TYR A 13 -27.74 11.58 20.71
CA TYR A 13 -27.23 12.75 21.42
C TYR A 13 -27.86 14.02 20.86
N GLU A 14 -28.29 14.94 21.73
CA GLU A 14 -28.71 16.27 21.29
C GLU A 14 -27.46 17.13 20.99
N CYS A 15 -26.89 16.94 19.80
CA CYS A 15 -25.66 17.61 19.37
C CYS A 15 -25.87 18.58 18.20
N GLU A 16 -25.18 19.72 18.26
CA GLU A 16 -25.15 20.72 17.18
C GLU A 16 -23.74 20.77 16.57
N ILE A 17 -23.63 20.63 15.24
CA ILE A 17 -22.34 20.63 14.55
C ILE A 17 -21.92 22.08 14.27
N LYS A 18 -20.92 22.57 14.99
CA LYS A 18 -20.36 23.93 14.84
C LYS A 18 -18.95 23.90 14.24
N TYR A 19 -18.69 24.79 13.28
CA TYR A 19 -17.35 24.98 12.73
C TYR A 19 -16.51 25.85 13.66
N HIS A 20 -15.31 25.38 14.00
CA HIS A 20 -14.34 26.13 14.78
C HIS A 20 -13.03 26.32 14.00
N PRO A 21 -12.51 27.56 13.89
CA PRO A 21 -11.25 27.82 13.19
C PRO A 21 -10.06 27.25 13.98
N GLY A 22 -8.97 26.94 13.27
CA GLY A 22 -7.86 26.10 13.77
C GLY A 22 -7.26 26.48 15.14
N LYS A 23 -7.27 27.77 15.52
CA LYS A 23 -6.80 28.22 16.86
C LYS A 23 -7.65 27.67 18.02
N ALA A 24 -8.94 27.42 17.81
CA ALA A 24 -9.82 26.82 18.81
C ALA A 24 -9.71 25.27 18.82
N ASN A 25 -9.10 24.68 17.78
CA ASN A 25 -8.96 23.23 17.64
C ASN A 25 -7.65 22.68 18.26
N VAL A 26 -6.86 23.51 18.92
CA VAL A 26 -5.51 23.16 19.43
C VAL A 26 -5.57 21.99 20.41
N VAL A 27 -6.57 21.94 21.28
CA VAL A 27 -6.73 20.85 22.26
C VAL A 27 -7.06 19.52 21.57
N ALA A 28 -8.01 19.53 20.62
CA ALA A 28 -8.38 18.34 19.88
C ALA A 28 -7.24 17.84 18.97
N ASP A 29 -6.51 18.75 18.33
CA ASP A 29 -5.32 18.42 17.52
C ASP A 29 -4.20 17.80 18.38
N ALA A 30 -3.92 18.37 19.56
CA ALA A 30 -2.95 17.82 20.50
C ALA A 30 -3.32 16.39 20.98
N LEU A 31 -4.62 16.16 21.27
CA LEU A 31 -5.11 14.83 21.66
C LEU A 31 -5.08 13.82 20.51
N SER A 32 -5.41 14.23 19.28
CA SER A 32 -5.34 13.36 18.10
C SER A 32 -3.91 12.88 17.81
N ARG A 33 -2.92 13.74 18.06
CA ARG A 33 -1.50 13.39 17.88
C ARG A 33 -1.00 12.38 18.92
N LYS A 34 -1.52 12.42 20.16
CA LYS A 34 -1.10 11.49 21.24
C LYS A 34 -1.43 10.04 20.92
N GLU A 35 -2.59 9.76 20.32
CA GLU A 35 -2.99 8.40 19.95
C GLU A 35 -2.11 7.82 18.82
N ARG A 36 -1.70 8.66 17.86
CA ARG A 36 -0.85 8.24 16.73
C ARG A 36 0.61 7.99 17.12
N LEU A 37 1.10 8.66 18.17
CA LEU A 37 2.47 8.51 18.68
C LEU A 37 2.69 7.25 19.52
N MET A 38 1.60 6.57 19.91
CA MET A 38 1.67 5.19 20.33
C MET A 38 1.48 4.33 19.08
N PRO A 39 2.54 3.91 18.37
CA PRO A 39 2.37 2.83 17.44
C PRO A 39 1.81 1.69 18.26
N ARG A 40 0.56 1.31 17.96
CA ARG A 40 -0.04 0.07 18.45
C ARG A 40 0.92 -1.01 17.98
N ARG A 41 1.90 -1.36 18.83
CA ARG A 41 2.87 -2.41 18.56
C ARG A 41 2.04 -3.68 18.58
N ALA A 42 1.43 -3.99 17.45
CA ALA A 42 1.15 -5.35 17.11
C ALA A 42 2.47 -6.07 17.35
N ARG A 43 2.52 -6.96 18.34
CA ARG A 43 3.58 -7.96 18.33
C ARG A 43 3.40 -8.65 17.00
N THR A 44 4.29 -8.40 16.07
CA THR A 44 4.33 -9.17 14.83
C THR A 44 4.62 -10.60 15.26
N MET A 45 3.57 -11.39 15.48
CA MET A 45 3.68 -12.82 15.33
C MET A 45 3.99 -12.99 13.85
N SER A 46 5.25 -13.30 13.54
CA SER A 46 5.65 -13.59 12.18
C SER A 46 4.95 -14.89 11.77
N MET A 47 3.73 -14.79 11.26
CA MET A 47 3.21 -15.81 10.38
C MET A 47 3.94 -15.60 9.06
N THR A 48 4.96 -16.42 8.81
CA THR A 48 5.60 -16.48 7.50
C THR A 48 4.62 -17.14 6.55
N ILE A 49 3.60 -16.40 6.12
CA ILE A 49 2.74 -16.80 5.01
C ILE A 49 3.64 -16.71 3.79
N GLN A 50 4.27 -17.83 3.43
CA GLN A 50 4.96 -17.95 2.16
C GLN A 50 3.91 -18.05 1.05
N SER A 51 3.24 -16.95 0.75
CA SER A 51 2.46 -16.83 -0.47
C SER A 51 3.43 -17.07 -1.63
N GLY A 52 3.20 -18.11 -2.43
CA GLY A 52 3.97 -18.38 -3.66
C GLY A 52 3.94 -17.20 -4.65
N LEU A 53 3.15 -16.16 -4.36
CA LEU A 53 3.12 -14.87 -5.02
C LEU A 53 4.51 -14.25 -5.21
N LYS A 54 5.41 -14.30 -4.22
CA LYS A 54 6.76 -13.74 -4.38
C LYS A 54 7.53 -14.44 -5.50
N ALA A 55 7.45 -15.77 -5.58
CA ALA A 55 8.08 -16.54 -6.64
C ALA A 55 7.49 -16.21 -8.02
N LYS A 56 6.15 -16.09 -8.12
CA LYS A 56 5.46 -15.70 -9.35
C LYS A 56 5.84 -14.28 -9.82
N ILE A 57 6.02 -13.35 -8.89
CA ILE A 57 6.49 -11.99 -9.21
C ILE A 57 7.90 -12.05 -9.80
N ILE A 58 8.82 -12.79 -9.18
CA ILE A 58 10.20 -12.93 -9.66
C ILE A 58 10.24 -13.57 -11.06
N GLU A 59 9.41 -14.58 -11.32
CA GLU A 59 9.31 -15.21 -12.64
C GLU A 59 8.81 -14.23 -13.71
N ALA A 60 7.72 -13.51 -13.43
CA ALA A 60 7.20 -12.49 -14.33
C ALA A 60 8.22 -11.36 -14.57
N GLN A 61 9.01 -10.98 -13.56
CA GLN A 61 10.10 -10.01 -13.72
C GLN A 61 11.18 -10.53 -14.68
N LYS A 62 11.55 -11.81 -14.58
CA LYS A 62 12.55 -12.42 -15.50
C LYS A 62 12.06 -12.44 -16.94
N GLU A 63 10.78 -12.73 -17.17
CA GLU A 63 10.16 -12.65 -18.50
C GLU A 63 10.15 -11.21 -19.00
N ALA A 64 9.66 -10.28 -18.19
CA ALA A 64 9.60 -8.87 -18.55
C ALA A 64 10.99 -8.28 -18.87
N VAL A 65 12.04 -8.65 -18.12
CA VAL A 65 13.42 -8.21 -18.41
C VAL A 65 13.94 -8.78 -19.74
N LYS A 66 13.49 -9.98 -20.17
CA LYS A 66 13.81 -10.49 -21.51
C LYS A 66 13.10 -9.67 -22.59
N ASP A 67 11.83 -9.34 -22.38
CA ASP A 67 11.05 -8.52 -23.32
C ASP A 67 11.59 -7.07 -23.39
N LEU A 68 12.07 -6.53 -22.28
CA LEU A 68 12.71 -5.21 -22.20
C LEU A 68 14.07 -5.14 -22.92
N LYS A 69 14.72 -6.28 -23.15
CA LYS A 69 15.92 -6.36 -23.99
C LYS A 69 15.58 -6.39 -25.50
N ALA A 70 14.30 -6.48 -25.87
CA ALA A 70 13.86 -6.11 -27.20
C ALA A 70 13.69 -4.58 -27.24
N PRO A 71 14.29 -3.87 -28.23
CA PRO A 71 14.36 -2.42 -28.24
C PRO A 71 12.96 -1.85 -28.49
N SER A 72 12.21 -1.60 -27.41
CA SER A 72 11.07 -0.69 -27.46
C SER A 72 11.47 0.56 -26.68
N GLU A 73 11.51 1.67 -27.40
CA GLU A 73 12.07 2.99 -27.08
C GLU A 73 11.43 3.71 -25.87
N GLY A 74 10.72 3.00 -24.98
CA GLY A 74 9.89 3.61 -23.92
C GLY A 74 10.49 3.63 -22.50
N LEU A 75 11.63 2.98 -22.26
CA LEU A 75 12.25 2.88 -20.92
C LEU A 75 13.70 3.38 -20.84
N GLN A 76 14.28 3.80 -21.97
CA GLN A 76 15.60 4.43 -21.99
C GLN A 76 15.60 5.67 -21.09
N GLY A 77 16.22 5.53 -19.91
CA GLY A 77 16.37 6.61 -18.92
C GLY A 77 15.83 6.30 -17.51
N LEU A 78 15.01 5.25 -17.34
CA LEU A 78 14.52 4.81 -16.02
C LEU A 78 15.34 3.66 -15.42
N ASP A 79 16.30 3.13 -16.16
CA ASP A 79 17.14 1.98 -15.78
C ASP A 79 17.89 2.22 -14.45
N ALA A 80 18.29 3.46 -14.18
CA ALA A 80 19.02 3.84 -12.96
C ALA A 80 18.20 3.73 -11.66
N GLN A 81 16.87 3.56 -11.74
CA GLN A 81 15.99 3.45 -10.57
C GLN A 81 15.62 2.00 -10.23
N PHE A 82 16.06 1.04 -11.05
CA PHE A 82 15.83 -0.38 -10.82
C PHE A 82 16.98 -0.98 -10.01
N GLU A 83 16.64 -1.56 -8.86
CA GLU A 83 17.60 -2.21 -7.96
C GLU A 83 17.29 -3.70 -7.84
N SER A 84 18.25 -4.56 -8.20
CA SER A 84 18.17 -5.99 -7.90
C SER A 84 18.70 -6.24 -6.48
N LYS A 85 17.91 -6.88 -5.62
CA LYS A 85 18.34 -7.28 -4.27
C LYS A 85 18.75 -8.75 -4.21
N GLU A 86 19.42 -9.14 -3.12
CA GLU A 86 19.87 -10.52 -2.85
C GLU A 86 18.72 -11.55 -2.83
N ASP A 87 17.48 -11.10 -2.65
CA ASP A 87 16.29 -11.94 -2.67
C ASP A 87 15.81 -12.32 -4.09
N GLY A 88 16.56 -11.92 -5.12
CA GLY A 88 16.29 -12.24 -6.53
C GLY A 88 15.14 -11.42 -7.14
N ALA A 89 14.58 -10.46 -6.40
CA ALA A 89 13.54 -9.57 -6.88
C ALA A 89 14.12 -8.22 -7.33
N VAL A 90 13.48 -7.63 -8.34
CA VAL A 90 13.77 -6.28 -8.82
C VAL A 90 12.86 -5.28 -8.11
N TYR A 91 13.43 -4.17 -7.67
CA TYR A 91 12.76 -3.07 -6.99
C TYR A 91 12.80 -1.81 -7.84
N PHE A 92 11.76 -0.99 -7.75
CA PHE A 92 11.68 0.35 -8.32
C PHE A 92 11.35 1.33 -7.18
N VAL A 93 12.26 2.27 -6.91
CA VAL A 93 12.12 3.29 -5.84
C VAL A 93 11.77 2.63 -4.48
N GLY A 94 12.55 1.62 -4.11
CA GLY A 94 12.41 0.91 -2.82
C GLY A 94 11.20 -0.03 -2.70
N ARG A 95 10.36 -0.17 -3.74
CA ARG A 95 9.21 -1.08 -3.77
C ARG A 95 9.42 -2.22 -4.75
N ILE A 96 8.85 -3.40 -4.50
CA ILE A 96 8.94 -4.51 -5.46
C ILE A 96 8.28 -4.09 -6.77
N TRP A 97 9.01 -4.21 -7.87
CA TRP A 97 8.48 -3.85 -9.19
C TRP A 97 7.54 -4.96 -9.68
N VAL A 98 6.35 -4.60 -10.16
CA VAL A 98 5.41 -5.57 -10.71
C VAL A 98 5.24 -5.29 -12.21
N PRO A 99 5.76 -6.16 -13.08
CA PRO A 99 5.66 -5.97 -14.53
C PRO A 99 4.19 -5.94 -14.98
N SER A 100 3.94 -5.25 -16.10
CA SER A 100 2.63 -5.25 -16.76
C SER A 100 2.40 -6.54 -17.55
N THR A 101 3.49 -7.22 -17.94
CA THR A 101 3.48 -8.50 -18.66
C THR A 101 3.26 -9.68 -17.70
N GLY A 102 2.77 -10.81 -18.23
CA GLY A 102 2.61 -12.05 -17.45
C GLY A 102 1.38 -12.11 -16.53
N GLY A 103 0.45 -11.17 -16.61
CA GLY A 103 -0.84 -11.23 -15.88
C GLY A 103 -0.74 -11.17 -14.35
N ILE A 104 0.46 -11.00 -13.79
CA ILE A 104 0.74 -11.05 -12.34
C ILE A 104 -0.03 -9.99 -11.55
N ARG A 105 -0.30 -8.82 -12.14
CA ARG A 105 -1.12 -7.77 -11.53
C ARG A 105 -2.53 -8.22 -11.21
N LYS A 106 -3.14 -9.02 -12.10
CA LYS A 106 -4.48 -9.56 -11.88
C LYS A 106 -4.48 -10.55 -10.72
N ILE A 107 -3.48 -11.43 -10.66
CA ILE A 107 -3.32 -12.39 -9.55
C ILE A 107 -3.16 -11.67 -8.22
N ILE A 108 -2.34 -10.61 -8.17
CA ILE A 108 -2.16 -9.79 -6.95
C ILE A 108 -3.48 -9.13 -6.53
N LEU A 109 -4.24 -8.59 -7.48
CA LEU A 109 -5.53 -7.98 -7.20
C LEU A 109 -6.54 -9.02 -6.69
N ASP A 110 -6.66 -10.17 -7.36
CA ASP A 110 -7.58 -11.24 -6.98
C ASP A 110 -7.24 -11.78 -5.57
N GLU A 111 -5.96 -12.00 -5.26
CA GLU A 111 -5.51 -12.44 -3.92
C GLU A 111 -5.76 -11.39 -2.83
N ALA A 112 -5.56 -10.10 -3.14
CA ALA A 112 -5.80 -9.02 -2.19
C ALA A 112 -7.30 -8.74 -1.95
N HIS A 113 -8.17 -9.07 -2.90
CA HIS A 113 -9.60 -8.75 -2.86
C HIS A 113 -10.51 -9.94 -2.52
N ALA A 114 -10.00 -11.18 -2.49
CA ALA A 114 -10.77 -12.38 -2.15
C ALA A 114 -10.92 -12.65 -0.63
N SER A 115 -10.91 -11.62 0.22
CA SER A 115 -11.14 -11.74 1.67
C SER A 115 -12.60 -11.92 2.06
#